data_AF-A0A258BMX8-F1
#
_entry.id   AF-A0A258BMX8-F1
#
_cell.length_a   1.000
_cell.length_b   1.000
_cell.length_c   1.000
_cell.angle_alpha   90.00
_cell.angle_beta   90.00
_cell.angle_gamma   90.00
#
_symmetry.space_group_name_H-M   'P 1'
#
loop_
_entity.id
_entity.type
_entity.pdbx_description
1 polymer ?
#
loop_
_entity_poly.entity_id
_entity_poly.type
_entity_poly.pdbx_seq_one_letter_code
_entity_poly.pdbx_strand_id
1 'polypeptide(L)'
;ARREVESYQARAAQLQQEANTLQNALGKLAAEQQTIQAQIDLNEAKKQQLIEDIEATKKKIEQNKLVAGEMINDIDIADKEPLFIQLASSENIAEIMELYENQLSVNKELKRSTDETKVLQKQLEVQMAEVEQILVDQVNQRALIEQKQAEQQRLLDQTKGEEAAYQQLSAEKSAEINALQAAQAAELAARARSYGGGYTSLTGDGSRGGYPTMWASAPMNAYVDNWGMYTRQCVSYTAFKVSQTYGNMPYWGGVGNANQWPGNARAAGIKTSSVPQAGTVGIVSSGTYGHSAWVESVNADGTINISHFNVGWSGEYAEWYNLSPAYFDTYIYFGG
;
A
#
# COMPACT_ATOMS: atom_id res chain seq x y z
N ALA A 1 -15.69 10.82 9.94
CA ALA A 1 -16.01 11.24 8.56
C ALA A 1 -14.84 11.95 7.87
N ARG A 2 -14.59 13.27 8.03
CA ARG A 2 -13.46 13.94 7.32
C ARG A 2 -12.08 13.38 7.69
N ARG A 3 -11.81 13.16 8.98
CA ARG A 3 -10.60 12.47 9.46
C ARG A 3 -10.45 11.04 8.93
N GLU A 4 -11.57 10.36 8.65
CA GLU A 4 -11.55 9.01 8.08
C GLU A 4 -11.14 9.07 6.60
N VAL A 5 -11.69 10.01 5.83
CA VAL A 5 -11.25 10.29 4.46
C VAL A 5 -9.76 10.58 4.42
N GLU A 6 -9.26 11.48 5.28
CA GLU A 6 -7.83 11.78 5.39
C GLU A 6 -7.00 10.53 5.73
N SER A 7 -7.48 9.68 6.65
CA SER A 7 -6.79 8.42 6.98
C SER A 7 -6.76 7.43 5.82
N TYR A 8 -7.85 7.30 5.05
CA TYR A 8 -7.91 6.42 3.89
C TYR A 8 -7.00 6.91 2.78
N GLN A 9 -6.97 8.22 2.53
CA GLN A 9 -6.05 8.85 1.58
C GLN A 9 -4.60 8.65 1.97
N ALA A 10 -4.26 8.85 3.26
CA ALA A 10 -2.91 8.61 3.76
C ALA A 10 -2.49 7.14 3.59
N ARG A 11 -3.38 6.20 3.89
CA ARG A 11 -3.11 4.77 3.72
C ARG A 11 -2.95 4.38 2.26
N ALA A 12 -3.79 4.90 1.35
CA ALA A 12 -3.64 4.70 -0.08
C ALA A 12 -2.30 5.26 -0.60
N ALA A 13 -1.90 6.45 -0.17
CA ALA A 13 -0.61 7.05 -0.54
C ALA A 13 0.58 6.21 -0.05
N GLN A 14 0.51 5.65 1.16
CA GLN A 14 1.53 4.73 1.67
C GLN A 14 1.62 3.46 0.81
N LEU A 15 0.49 2.82 0.51
CA LEU A 15 0.44 1.61 -0.31
C LEU A 15 0.96 1.89 -1.72
N GLN A 16 0.69 3.07 -2.28
CA GLN A 16 1.25 3.48 -3.57
C GLN A 16 2.79 3.57 -3.54
N GLN A 17 3.37 4.10 -2.46
CA GLN A 17 4.83 4.13 -2.27
C GLN A 17 5.41 2.72 -2.12
N GLU A 18 4.73 1.84 -1.38
CA GLU A 18 5.11 0.43 -1.25
C GLU A 18 5.07 -0.29 -2.60
N ALA A 19 4.01 -0.08 -3.40
CA ALA A 19 3.87 -0.62 -4.75
C ALA A 19 5.00 -0.13 -5.69
N ASN A 20 5.35 1.15 -5.63
CA ASN A 20 6.47 1.70 -6.40
C ASN A 20 7.81 1.05 -6.00
N THR A 21 8.00 0.80 -4.71
CA THR A 21 9.21 0.12 -4.19
C THR A 21 9.27 -1.33 -4.66
N LEU A 22 8.16 -2.06 -4.60
CA LEU A 22 8.04 -3.42 -5.14
C LEU A 22 8.28 -3.46 -6.66
N GLN A 23 7.74 -2.50 -7.41
CA GLN A 23 7.95 -2.40 -8.85
C GLN A 23 9.43 -2.15 -9.21
N ASN A 24 10.13 -1.32 -8.43
CA ASN A 24 11.57 -1.14 -8.56
C ASN A 24 12.36 -2.39 -8.20
N ALA A 25 11.92 -3.14 -7.17
CA ALA A 25 12.54 -4.41 -6.79
C ALA A 25 12.37 -5.47 -7.89
N LEU A 26 11.20 -5.56 -8.53
CA LEU A 26 10.98 -6.39 -9.73
C LEU A 26 11.95 -6.03 -10.86
N GLY A 27 12.18 -4.74 -11.11
CA GLY A 27 13.17 -4.29 -12.09
C GLY A 27 14.59 -4.76 -11.78
N LYS A 28 15.01 -4.74 -10.50
CA LYS A 28 16.30 -5.29 -10.07
C LYS A 28 16.35 -6.81 -10.19
N LEU A 29 15.27 -7.50 -9.84
CA LEU A 29 15.16 -8.94 -9.96
C LEU A 29 15.31 -9.38 -11.43
N ALA A 30 14.77 -8.61 -12.39
CA ALA A 30 14.96 -8.88 -13.81
C ALA A 30 16.44 -8.81 -14.25
N ALA A 31 17.24 -7.93 -13.65
CA ALA A 31 18.68 -7.87 -13.91
C ALA A 31 19.43 -9.06 -13.27
N GLU A 32 19.05 -9.46 -12.05
CA GLU A 32 19.57 -10.69 -11.42
C GLU A 32 19.25 -11.94 -12.25
N GLN A 33 18.04 -12.00 -12.82
CA GLN A 33 17.65 -13.07 -13.73
C GLN A 33 18.52 -13.13 -14.99
N GLN A 34 18.82 -11.99 -15.61
CA GLN A 34 19.71 -11.98 -16.77
C GLN A 34 21.10 -12.52 -16.41
N THR A 35 21.60 -12.19 -15.23
CA THR A 35 22.89 -12.68 -14.73
C THR A 35 22.86 -14.20 -14.53
N ILE A 36 21.82 -14.72 -13.89
CA ILE A 36 21.67 -16.15 -13.65
C ILE A 36 21.40 -16.90 -14.96
N GLN A 37 20.63 -16.33 -15.89
CA GLN A 37 20.41 -16.91 -17.21
C GLN A 37 21.73 -17.03 -17.98
N ALA A 38 22.59 -15.99 -17.94
CA ALA A 38 23.92 -16.07 -18.53
C ALA A 38 24.81 -17.15 -17.87
N GLN A 39 24.68 -17.36 -16.55
CA GLN A 39 25.38 -18.46 -15.85
C GLN A 39 24.85 -19.84 -16.29
N ILE A 40 23.53 -19.97 -16.46
CA ILE A 40 22.90 -21.18 -16.97
C ILE A 40 23.40 -21.48 -18.38
N ASP A 41 23.45 -20.48 -19.27
CA ASP A 41 23.92 -20.62 -20.65
C ASP A 41 25.41 -20.99 -20.69
N LEU A 42 26.23 -20.39 -19.82
CA LEU A 42 27.65 -20.76 -19.67
C LEU A 42 27.80 -22.21 -19.18
N ASN A 43 27.00 -22.61 -18.21
CA ASN A 43 27.00 -23.97 -17.67
C ASN A 43 26.53 -24.99 -18.72
N GLU A 44 25.57 -24.61 -19.57
CA GLU A 44 25.12 -25.45 -20.69
C GLU A 44 26.23 -25.65 -21.71
N ALA A 45 26.97 -24.60 -22.05
CA ALA A 45 28.14 -24.69 -22.92
C ALA A 45 29.26 -25.56 -22.31
N LYS A 46 29.54 -25.41 -21.01
CA LYS A 46 30.50 -26.28 -20.29
C LYS A 46 30.08 -27.74 -20.30
N LYS A 47 28.79 -28.01 -20.06
CA LYS A 47 28.23 -29.36 -20.10
C LYS A 47 28.42 -29.97 -21.49
N GLN A 48 28.13 -29.22 -22.54
CA GLN A 48 28.31 -29.68 -23.92
C GLN A 48 29.78 -30.03 -24.21
N GLN A 49 30.71 -29.16 -23.77
CA GLN A 49 32.14 -29.44 -23.87
C GLN A 49 32.56 -30.69 -23.09
N LEU A 50 32.07 -30.85 -21.86
CA LEU A 50 32.35 -32.03 -21.03
C LEU A 50 31.82 -33.32 -21.68
N ILE A 51 30.64 -33.28 -22.31
CA ILE A 51 30.11 -34.44 -23.05
C ILE A 51 31.03 -34.81 -24.22
N GLU A 52 31.54 -33.82 -24.97
CA GLU A 52 32.49 -34.06 -26.06
C GLU A 52 33.83 -34.61 -25.54
N ASP A 53 34.34 -34.08 -24.43
CA ASP A 53 35.57 -34.55 -23.79
C ASP A 53 35.41 -35.96 -23.23
N ILE A 54 34.25 -36.30 -22.67
CA ILE A 54 33.89 -37.65 -22.21
C ILE A 54 33.94 -38.64 -23.37
N GLU A 55 33.33 -38.31 -24.51
CA GLU A 55 33.33 -39.18 -25.70
C GLU A 55 34.76 -39.33 -26.28
N ALA A 56 35.54 -38.25 -26.31
CA ALA A 56 36.95 -38.30 -26.71
C ALA A 56 37.79 -39.17 -25.74
N THR A 57 37.52 -39.07 -24.44
CA THR A 57 38.20 -39.85 -23.38
C THR A 57 37.86 -41.33 -23.49
N LYS A 58 36.59 -41.68 -23.66
CA LYS A 58 36.15 -43.07 -23.93
C LYS A 58 36.85 -43.65 -25.16
N LYS A 59 36.92 -42.89 -26.25
CA LYS A 59 37.61 -43.31 -27.47
C LYS A 59 39.11 -43.56 -27.26
N LYS A 60 39.79 -42.70 -26.49
CA LYS A 60 41.21 -42.89 -26.13
C LYS A 60 41.41 -44.12 -25.26
N ILE A 61 40.53 -44.35 -24.28
CA ILE A 61 40.55 -45.56 -23.45
C ILE A 61 40.47 -46.79 -24.35
N GLU A 62 39.50 -46.87 -25.26
CA GLU A 62 39.34 -47.98 -26.20
C GLU A 62 40.57 -48.17 -27.12
N GLN A 63 41.16 -47.09 -27.62
CA GLN A 63 42.41 -47.16 -28.39
C GLN A 63 43.58 -47.71 -27.56
N ASN A 64 43.73 -47.27 -26.32
CA ASN A 64 44.75 -47.79 -25.41
C ASN A 64 44.51 -49.27 -25.11
N LYS A 65 43.25 -49.72 -24.98
CA LYS A 65 42.91 -51.15 -24.83
C LYS A 65 43.42 -51.97 -26.02
N LEU A 66 43.18 -51.50 -27.25
CA LEU A 66 43.60 -52.18 -28.48
C LEU A 66 45.12 -52.26 -28.59
N VAL A 67 45.81 -51.14 -28.38
CA VAL A 67 47.29 -51.07 -28.43
C VAL A 67 47.93 -51.99 -27.38
N ALA A 68 47.39 -51.99 -26.15
CA ALA A 68 47.83 -52.91 -25.12
C ALA A 68 47.61 -54.37 -25.53
N GLY A 69 46.44 -54.70 -26.11
CA GLY A 69 46.13 -56.03 -26.62
C GLY A 69 47.09 -56.49 -27.73
N GLU A 70 47.45 -55.61 -28.66
CA GLU A 70 48.45 -55.88 -29.71
C GLU A 70 49.84 -56.13 -29.12
N MET A 71 50.32 -55.27 -28.20
CA MET A 71 51.62 -55.44 -27.54
C MET A 71 51.73 -56.73 -26.72
N ILE A 72 50.60 -57.25 -26.25
CA ILE A 72 50.52 -58.49 -25.46
C ILE A 72 50.51 -59.73 -26.37
N ASN A 73 49.98 -59.63 -27.58
CA ASN A 73 50.01 -60.74 -28.55
C ASN A 73 51.44 -61.11 -28.99
N ASP A 74 52.38 -60.16 -28.87
CA ASP A 74 53.82 -60.38 -29.10
C ASP A 74 54.54 -61.01 -27.89
N ILE A 75 53.89 -61.07 -26.72
CA ILE A 75 54.42 -61.66 -25.48
C ILE A 75 53.77 -63.04 -25.30
N ASP A 76 54.33 -64.05 -25.97
CA ASP A 76 53.87 -65.44 -25.88
C ASP A 76 54.08 -65.98 -24.45
N ILE A 77 52.99 -66.29 -23.74
CA ILE A 77 53.04 -66.92 -22.41
C ILE A 77 52.10 -68.12 -22.39
N ALA A 78 52.70 -69.30 -22.31
CA ALA A 78 52.02 -70.58 -22.17
C ALA A 78 51.23 -70.70 -20.85
N ASP A 79 50.06 -71.36 -20.93
CA ASP A 79 49.23 -71.92 -19.86
C ASP A 79 48.36 -71.00 -18.97
N LYS A 80 47.97 -69.81 -19.43
CA LYS A 80 46.81 -69.06 -18.89
C LYS A 80 45.96 -68.49 -20.01
N GLU A 81 44.68 -68.23 -19.74
CA GLU A 81 43.80 -67.52 -20.68
C GLU A 81 44.53 -66.27 -21.17
N PRO A 82 44.62 -66.02 -22.49
CA PRO A 82 45.48 -64.97 -23.01
C PRO A 82 45.11 -63.63 -22.40
N LEU A 83 46.10 -62.88 -21.91
CA LEU A 83 45.87 -61.58 -21.25
C LEU A 83 45.06 -60.63 -22.15
N PHE A 84 45.15 -60.75 -23.48
CA PHE A 84 44.30 -60.01 -24.42
C PHE A 84 42.80 -60.34 -24.30
N ILE A 85 42.41 -61.59 -24.04
CA ILE A 85 41.01 -62.02 -23.83
C ILE A 85 40.49 -61.44 -22.51
N GLN A 86 41.33 -61.42 -21.48
CA GLN A 86 40.99 -60.86 -20.18
C GLN A 86 40.83 -59.33 -20.25
N LEU A 87 41.71 -58.64 -20.99
CA LEU A 87 41.62 -57.19 -21.21
C LEU A 87 40.42 -56.80 -22.09
N ALA A 88 40.09 -57.60 -23.10
CA ALA A 88 38.95 -57.35 -23.98
C ALA A 88 37.59 -57.53 -23.27
N SER A 89 37.55 -58.32 -22.19
CA SER A 89 36.34 -58.61 -21.42
C SER A 89 36.17 -57.75 -20.16
N SER A 90 37.16 -56.93 -19.79
CA SER A 90 37.11 -56.13 -18.57
C SER A 90 36.68 -54.68 -18.81
N GLU A 91 35.85 -54.18 -17.90
CA GLU A 91 35.52 -52.76 -17.82
C GLU A 91 36.70 -51.95 -17.24
N ASN A 92 37.64 -52.62 -16.57
CA ASN A 92 38.75 -52.02 -15.85
C ASN A 92 40.11 -52.70 -16.13
N ILE A 93 40.81 -52.22 -17.17
CA ILE A 93 42.15 -52.71 -17.57
C ILE A 93 43.17 -52.55 -16.44
N ALA A 94 43.05 -51.49 -15.66
CA ALA A 94 43.93 -51.17 -14.53
C ALA A 94 44.03 -52.32 -13.52
N GLU A 95 42.89 -52.94 -13.23
CA GLU A 95 42.72 -53.97 -12.21
C GLU A 95 43.30 -55.32 -12.67
N ILE A 96 43.11 -55.64 -13.96
CA ILE A 96 43.72 -56.82 -14.58
C ILE A 96 45.24 -56.63 -14.70
N MET A 97 45.72 -55.42 -14.97
CA MET A 97 47.15 -55.16 -15.13
C MET A 97 47.92 -55.04 -13.80
N GLU A 98 47.27 -54.67 -12.70
CA GLU A 98 47.86 -54.77 -11.36
C GLU A 98 48.21 -56.23 -10.98
N LEU A 99 47.46 -57.22 -11.49
CA LEU A 99 47.79 -58.64 -11.30
C LEU A 99 49.09 -59.08 -12.00
N TYR A 100 49.56 -58.31 -13.00
CA TYR A 100 50.73 -58.61 -13.83
C TYR A 100 51.86 -57.57 -13.68
N GLU A 101 51.79 -56.71 -12.66
CA GLU A 101 52.65 -55.53 -12.46
C GLU A 101 54.17 -55.85 -12.46
N ASN A 102 54.55 -57.02 -11.96
CA ASN A 102 55.94 -57.49 -11.97
C ASN A 102 56.46 -57.84 -13.38
N GLN A 103 55.62 -58.36 -14.28
CA GLN A 103 55.98 -58.74 -15.65
C GLN A 103 55.90 -57.55 -16.63
N LEU A 104 54.99 -56.61 -16.38
CA LEU A 104 54.83 -55.36 -17.13
C LEU A 104 56.02 -54.40 -16.96
N SER A 105 56.78 -54.52 -15.87
CA SER A 105 57.96 -53.69 -15.59
C SER A 105 59.04 -53.76 -16.70
N VAL A 106 59.01 -54.80 -17.53
CA VAL A 106 59.96 -55.03 -18.63
C VAL A 106 59.56 -54.30 -19.91
N ASN A 107 58.27 -54.01 -20.12
CA ASN A 107 57.76 -53.32 -21.31
C ASN A 107 57.30 -51.89 -20.97
N LYS A 108 58.21 -50.92 -21.16
CA LYS A 108 58.02 -49.51 -20.83
C LYS A 108 56.83 -48.86 -21.56
N GLU A 109 56.54 -49.29 -22.79
CA GLU A 109 55.44 -48.74 -23.58
C GLU A 109 54.07 -49.25 -23.13
N LEU A 110 54.00 -50.55 -22.79
CA LEU A 110 52.80 -51.15 -22.24
C LEU A 110 52.45 -50.54 -20.88
N LYS A 111 53.43 -50.39 -19.98
CA LYS A 111 53.25 -49.70 -18.69
C LYS A 111 52.73 -48.27 -18.86
N ARG A 112 53.28 -47.51 -19.82
CA ARG A 112 52.82 -46.15 -20.12
C ARG A 112 51.35 -46.14 -20.55
N SER A 113 50.94 -47.06 -21.44
CA SER A 113 49.55 -47.14 -21.91
C SER A 113 48.56 -47.49 -20.79
N THR A 114 48.97 -48.35 -19.84
CA THR A 114 48.20 -48.67 -18.62
C THR A 114 48.03 -47.46 -17.72
N ASP A 115 49.12 -46.76 -17.40
CA ASP A 115 49.11 -45.59 -16.52
C ASP A 115 48.26 -44.46 -17.13
N GLU A 116 48.34 -44.25 -18.46
CA GLU A 116 47.49 -43.31 -19.19
C GLU A 116 46.01 -43.70 -19.10
N THR A 117 45.67 -44.99 -19.22
CA THR A 117 44.28 -45.47 -19.11
C THR A 117 43.70 -45.26 -17.71
N LYS A 118 44.48 -45.53 -16.65
CA LYS A 118 44.10 -45.23 -15.26
C LYS A 118 43.76 -43.75 -15.06
N VAL A 119 44.58 -42.85 -15.61
CA VAL A 119 44.35 -41.40 -15.54
C VAL A 119 43.08 -41.00 -16.28
N LEU A 120 42.87 -41.53 -17.49
CA LEU A 120 41.68 -41.23 -18.30
C LEU A 120 40.38 -41.72 -17.65
N GLN A 121 40.37 -42.91 -17.03
CA GLN A 121 39.19 -43.41 -16.30
C GLN A 121 38.83 -42.49 -15.11
N LYS A 122 39.84 -42.04 -14.34
CA LYS A 122 39.61 -41.10 -13.24
C LYS A 122 39.13 -39.74 -13.74
N GLN A 123 39.63 -39.26 -14.88
CA GLN A 123 39.13 -38.04 -15.52
C GLN A 123 37.66 -38.19 -15.94
N LEU A 124 37.27 -39.32 -16.51
CA LEU A 124 35.90 -39.61 -16.92
C LEU A 124 34.92 -39.55 -15.72
N GLU A 125 35.27 -40.19 -14.59
CA GLU A 125 34.46 -40.14 -13.37
C GLU A 125 34.24 -38.70 -12.86
N VAL A 126 35.31 -37.90 -12.84
CA VAL A 126 35.25 -36.49 -12.43
C VAL A 126 34.37 -35.67 -13.38
N GLN A 127 34.52 -35.85 -14.70
CA GLN A 127 33.72 -35.13 -15.70
C GLN A 127 32.22 -35.47 -15.61
N MET A 128 31.88 -36.75 -15.40
CA MET A 128 30.49 -37.17 -15.22
C MET A 128 29.86 -36.57 -13.95
N ALA A 129 30.61 -36.56 -12.84
CA ALA A 129 30.16 -35.94 -11.59
C ALA A 129 29.97 -34.41 -11.73
N GLU A 130 30.86 -33.74 -12.48
CA GLU A 130 30.75 -32.30 -12.75
C GLU A 130 29.48 -31.97 -13.57
N VAL A 131 29.15 -32.78 -14.59
CA VAL A 131 27.91 -32.63 -15.36
C VAL A 131 26.66 -32.78 -14.47
N GLU A 132 26.64 -33.77 -13.57
CA GLU A 132 25.51 -33.98 -12.66
C GLU A 132 25.31 -32.78 -11.72
N GLN A 133 26.40 -32.25 -11.14
CA GLN A 133 26.35 -31.05 -10.30
C GLN A 133 25.81 -29.84 -11.07
N ILE A 134 26.29 -29.61 -12.30
CA ILE A 134 25.82 -28.51 -13.15
C ILE A 134 24.30 -28.58 -13.38
N LEU A 135 23.75 -29.78 -13.64
CA LEU A 135 22.32 -29.96 -13.87
C LEU A 135 21.49 -29.64 -12.62
N VAL A 136 21.94 -30.10 -11.44
CA VAL A 136 21.27 -29.83 -10.16
C VAL A 136 21.27 -28.32 -9.87
N ASP A 137 22.39 -27.65 -10.04
CA ASP A 137 22.51 -26.21 -9.82
C ASP A 137 21.62 -25.41 -10.77
N GLN A 138 21.57 -25.77 -12.06
CA GLN A 138 20.69 -25.12 -13.05
C GLN A 138 19.21 -25.23 -12.66
N VAL A 139 18.75 -26.41 -12.22
CA VAL A 139 17.35 -26.62 -11.80
C VAL A 139 17.01 -25.76 -10.58
N ASN A 140 17.87 -25.77 -9.57
CA ASN A 140 17.66 -24.99 -8.34
C ASN A 140 17.65 -23.48 -8.61
N GLN A 141 18.55 -22.99 -9.47
CA GLN A 141 18.62 -21.59 -9.86
C GLN A 141 17.35 -21.13 -10.59
N ARG A 142 16.84 -21.94 -11.54
CA ARG A 142 15.59 -21.65 -12.26
C ARG A 142 14.38 -21.61 -11.32
N ALA A 143 14.25 -22.60 -10.43
CA ALA A 143 13.14 -22.67 -9.48
C ALA A 143 13.14 -21.48 -8.51
N LEU A 144 14.31 -21.10 -7.98
CA LEU A 144 14.44 -19.98 -7.05
C LEU A 144 14.00 -18.66 -7.69
N ILE A 145 14.37 -18.45 -8.96
CA ILE A 145 13.99 -17.25 -9.72
C ILE A 145 12.48 -17.17 -9.91
N GLU A 146 11.87 -18.27 -10.35
CA GLU A 146 10.44 -18.32 -10.64
C GLU A 146 9.63 -18.05 -9.36
N GLN A 147 10.06 -18.62 -8.22
CA GLN A 147 9.46 -18.35 -6.93
C GLN A 147 9.58 -16.88 -6.52
N LYS A 148 10.78 -16.28 -6.64
CA LYS A 148 10.98 -14.87 -6.29
C LYS A 148 10.14 -13.93 -7.16
N GLN A 149 10.03 -14.22 -8.47
CA GLN A 149 9.17 -13.46 -9.37
C GLN A 149 7.70 -13.59 -8.99
N ALA A 150 7.21 -14.81 -8.78
CA ALA A 150 5.83 -15.07 -8.42
C ALA A 150 5.46 -14.39 -7.09
N GLU A 151 6.34 -14.47 -6.10
CA GLU A 151 6.13 -13.82 -4.80
C GLU A 151 6.10 -12.29 -4.91
N GLN A 152 7.07 -11.69 -5.62
CA GLN A 152 7.10 -10.24 -5.83
C GLN A 152 5.89 -9.74 -6.60
N GLN A 153 5.49 -10.45 -7.67
CA GLN A 153 4.31 -10.09 -8.46
C GLN A 153 3.03 -10.18 -7.62
N ARG A 154 2.89 -11.26 -6.83
CA ARG A 154 1.76 -11.42 -5.90
C ARG A 154 1.69 -10.27 -4.89
N LEU A 155 2.83 -9.89 -4.30
CA LEU A 155 2.89 -8.75 -3.37
C LEU A 155 2.49 -7.45 -4.07
N LEU A 156 2.99 -7.20 -5.28
CA LEU A 156 2.63 -6.00 -6.04
C LEU A 156 1.12 -5.94 -6.34
N ASP A 157 0.54 -7.05 -6.79
CA ASP A 157 -0.89 -7.13 -7.11
C ASP A 157 -1.75 -6.95 -5.86
N GLN A 158 -1.36 -7.56 -4.74
CA GLN A 158 -2.03 -7.38 -3.46
C GLN A 158 -1.95 -5.92 -3.00
N THR A 159 -0.78 -5.29 -3.01
CA THR A 159 -0.60 -3.89 -2.59
C THR A 159 -1.43 -2.94 -3.45
N LYS A 160 -1.47 -3.15 -4.77
CA LYS A 160 -2.33 -2.35 -5.68
C LYS A 160 -3.82 -2.58 -5.43
N GLY A 161 -4.22 -3.82 -5.14
CA GLY A 161 -5.59 -4.15 -4.76
C GLY A 161 -6.03 -3.45 -3.48
N GLU A 162 -5.18 -3.48 -2.44
CA GLU A 162 -5.42 -2.77 -1.18
C GLU A 162 -5.48 -1.24 -1.39
N GLU A 163 -4.57 -0.67 -2.19
CA GLU A 163 -4.58 0.75 -2.54
C GLU A 163 -5.93 1.16 -3.17
N ALA A 164 -6.38 0.40 -4.17
CA ALA A 164 -7.65 0.66 -4.85
C ALA A 164 -8.86 0.59 -3.89
N ALA A 165 -8.86 -0.38 -2.97
CA ALA A 165 -9.91 -0.49 -1.95
C ALA A 165 -9.95 0.75 -1.03
N TYR A 166 -8.80 1.25 -0.58
CA TYR A 166 -8.74 2.46 0.24
C TYR A 166 -9.15 3.72 -0.54
N GLN A 167 -8.80 3.82 -1.81
CA GLN A 167 -9.27 4.91 -2.67
C GLN A 167 -10.80 4.89 -2.83
N GLN A 168 -11.39 3.71 -3.02
CA GLN A 168 -12.84 3.54 -3.08
C GLN A 168 -13.51 3.96 -1.78
N LEU A 169 -13.03 3.49 -0.62
CA LEU A 169 -13.56 3.87 0.69
C LEU A 169 -13.49 5.39 0.92
N SER A 170 -12.39 6.03 0.52
CA SER A 170 -12.25 7.49 0.57
C SER A 170 -13.30 8.20 -0.30
N ALA A 171 -13.53 7.71 -1.53
CA ALA A 171 -14.50 8.29 -2.45
C ALA A 171 -15.95 8.14 -1.94
N GLU A 172 -16.31 6.94 -1.46
CA GLU A 172 -17.62 6.65 -0.89
C GLU A 172 -17.91 7.54 0.34
N LYS A 173 -16.95 7.63 1.26
CA LYS A 173 -17.11 8.46 2.46
C LYS A 173 -17.19 9.95 2.12
N SER A 174 -16.45 10.40 1.12
CA SER A 174 -16.54 11.78 0.62
C SER A 174 -17.90 12.08 -0.01
N ALA A 175 -18.44 11.14 -0.79
CA ALA A 175 -19.77 11.25 -1.38
C ALA A 175 -20.87 11.29 -0.31
N GLU A 176 -20.78 10.44 0.72
CA GLU A 176 -21.69 10.46 1.87
C GLU A 176 -21.67 11.82 2.59
N ILE A 177 -20.48 12.36 2.86
CA ILE A 177 -20.34 13.70 3.47
C ILE A 177 -21.02 14.77 2.61
N ASN A 178 -20.77 14.76 1.30
CA ASN A 178 -21.36 15.73 0.38
C ASN A 178 -22.89 15.60 0.30
N ALA A 179 -23.40 14.37 0.30
CA ALA A 179 -24.84 14.10 0.30
C ALA A 179 -25.51 14.64 1.58
N LEU A 180 -24.89 14.42 2.76
CA LEU A 180 -25.40 14.95 4.03
C LEU A 180 -25.37 16.48 4.06
N GLN A 181 -24.31 17.11 3.53
CA GLN A 181 -24.22 18.56 3.42
C GLN A 181 -25.29 19.14 2.49
N ALA A 182 -25.48 18.53 1.32
CA ALA A 182 -26.50 18.93 0.36
C ALA A 182 -27.93 18.77 0.93
N ALA A 183 -28.20 17.65 1.61
CA ALA A 183 -29.48 17.41 2.26
C ALA A 183 -29.77 18.46 3.35
N GLN A 184 -28.78 18.76 4.21
CA GLN A 184 -28.90 19.82 5.22
C GLN A 184 -29.15 21.20 4.60
N ALA A 185 -28.41 21.56 3.54
CA ALA A 185 -28.60 22.84 2.86
C ALA A 185 -29.98 22.95 2.20
N ALA A 186 -30.47 21.86 1.58
CA ALA A 186 -31.79 21.81 0.98
C ALA A 186 -32.91 21.94 2.03
N GLU A 187 -32.77 21.28 3.17
CA GLU A 187 -33.69 21.37 4.31
C GLU A 187 -33.79 22.81 4.84
N LEU A 188 -32.63 23.46 5.11
CA LEU A 188 -32.59 24.84 5.60
C LEU A 188 -33.14 25.82 4.56
N ALA A 189 -32.86 25.61 3.26
CA ALA A 189 -33.43 26.42 2.19
C ALA A 189 -34.96 26.24 2.05
N ALA A 190 -35.47 25.01 2.15
CA ALA A 190 -36.91 24.73 2.13
C ALA A 190 -37.63 25.34 3.34
N ARG A 191 -37.00 25.27 4.52
CA ARG A 191 -37.46 25.91 5.74
C ARG A 191 -37.51 27.43 5.61
N ALA A 192 -36.48 28.03 5.02
CA ALA A 192 -36.45 29.47 4.74
C ALA A 192 -37.56 29.90 3.77
N ARG A 193 -37.93 29.08 2.78
CA ARG A 193 -39.09 29.35 1.91
C ARG A 193 -40.43 29.23 2.63
N SER A 194 -40.55 28.26 3.52
CA SER A 194 -41.81 27.93 4.20
C SER A 194 -42.15 28.93 5.31
N TYR A 195 -41.13 29.38 6.05
CA TYR A 195 -41.31 30.27 7.20
C TYR A 195 -40.75 31.66 6.97
N GLY A 196 -39.84 31.88 6.03
CA GLY A 196 -39.19 33.18 5.83
C GLY A 196 -39.97 34.20 5.01
N GLY A 197 -41.28 34.06 4.77
CA GLY A 197 -42.03 34.94 3.86
C GLY A 197 -41.64 36.43 3.91
N GLY A 198 -40.89 36.88 2.90
CA GLY A 198 -40.44 38.29 2.76
C GLY A 198 -39.07 38.65 3.35
N TYR A 199 -38.26 37.70 3.82
CA TYR A 199 -36.94 38.00 4.39
C TYR A 199 -35.92 38.47 3.33
N THR A 200 -35.05 39.41 3.72
CA THR A 200 -33.94 39.87 2.88
C THR A 200 -32.65 39.26 3.36
N SER A 201 -31.94 38.54 2.49
CA SER A 201 -30.60 38.00 2.77
C SER A 201 -29.53 38.93 2.23
N LEU A 202 -28.65 39.42 3.10
CA LEU A 202 -27.47 40.20 2.72
C LEU A 202 -26.22 39.41 3.11
N THR A 203 -25.11 39.63 2.40
CA THR A 203 -23.78 39.09 2.74
C THR A 203 -23.21 39.65 4.05
N GLY A 204 -24.01 40.45 4.77
CA GLY A 204 -23.69 41.08 6.03
C GLY A 204 -22.68 42.22 5.92
N ASP A 205 -22.40 42.87 7.04
CA ASP A 205 -21.44 43.97 7.10
C ASP A 205 -19.99 43.52 6.89
N GLY A 206 -19.10 44.45 6.50
CA GLY A 206 -17.68 44.15 6.31
C GLY A 206 -16.96 43.67 7.58
N SER A 207 -17.60 43.82 8.76
CA SER A 207 -17.08 43.37 10.05
C SER A 207 -17.50 41.93 10.40
N ARG A 208 -18.41 41.32 9.62
CA ARG A 208 -18.97 39.98 9.83
C ARG A 208 -19.57 39.83 11.22
N GLY A 209 -20.31 40.85 11.66
CA GLY A 209 -20.90 40.94 13.00
C GLY A 209 -19.86 40.95 14.12
N GLY A 210 -18.64 41.43 13.84
CA GLY A 210 -17.52 41.48 14.77
C GLY A 210 -16.78 40.16 14.97
N TYR A 211 -17.09 39.10 14.23
CA TYR A 211 -16.41 37.82 14.34
C TYR A 211 -14.90 37.98 14.03
N PRO A 212 -13.98 37.51 14.90
CA PRO A 212 -12.55 37.81 14.77
C PRO A 212 -11.99 37.50 13.38
N THR A 213 -11.29 38.46 12.78
CA THR A 213 -10.76 38.35 11.40
C THR A 213 -9.88 37.11 11.22
N MET A 214 -9.11 36.74 12.25
CA MET A 214 -8.28 35.52 12.24
C MET A 214 -9.08 34.23 12.06
N TRP A 215 -10.36 34.22 12.44
CA TRP A 215 -11.26 33.08 12.26
C TRP A 215 -12.14 33.26 11.02
N ALA A 216 -12.65 34.47 10.79
CA ALA A 216 -13.55 34.78 9.68
C ALA A 216 -12.91 34.65 8.29
N SER A 217 -11.62 34.98 8.18
CA SER A 217 -10.86 34.96 6.90
C SER A 217 -10.04 33.68 6.70
N ALA A 218 -10.02 32.77 7.68
CA ALA A 218 -9.30 31.52 7.57
C ALA A 218 -10.01 30.53 6.62
N PRO A 219 -9.32 29.50 6.11
CA PRO A 219 -10.01 28.35 5.52
C PRO A 219 -11.03 27.77 6.51
N MET A 220 -12.15 27.26 5.98
CA MET A 220 -13.20 26.66 6.80
C MET A 220 -12.63 25.54 7.69
N ASN A 221 -12.98 25.53 8.98
CA ASN A 221 -12.47 24.58 9.97
C ASN A 221 -10.95 24.63 10.23
N ALA A 222 -10.24 25.68 9.80
CA ALA A 222 -8.79 25.77 10.00
C ALA A 222 -8.38 25.88 11.48
N TYR A 223 -9.24 26.45 12.32
CA TYR A 223 -8.97 26.64 13.74
C TYR A 223 -10.10 26.08 14.60
N VAL A 224 -9.78 25.77 15.84
CA VAL A 224 -10.73 25.53 16.92
C VAL A 224 -10.77 26.80 17.77
N ASP A 225 -11.95 27.36 17.97
CA ASP A 225 -12.14 28.56 18.79
C ASP A 225 -12.05 28.27 20.29
N ASN A 226 -12.23 29.32 21.10
CA ASN A 226 -12.10 29.25 22.55
C ASN A 226 -13.14 28.33 23.23
N TRP A 227 -14.21 27.95 22.53
CA TRP A 227 -15.29 27.10 23.06
C TRP A 227 -15.25 25.69 22.47
N GLY A 228 -14.18 25.35 21.74
CA GLY A 228 -13.95 24.02 21.19
C GLY A 228 -14.70 23.76 19.88
N MET A 229 -15.10 24.81 19.15
CA MET A 229 -15.83 24.69 17.90
C MET A 229 -14.96 25.08 16.71
N TYR A 230 -15.16 24.41 15.58
CA TYR A 230 -14.44 24.75 14.35
C TYR A 230 -14.87 26.13 13.83
N THR A 231 -13.90 26.96 13.45
CA THR A 231 -14.15 28.31 12.98
C THR A 231 -14.92 28.34 11.66
N ARG A 232 -15.64 29.45 11.44
CA ARG A 232 -16.57 29.65 10.30
C ARG A 232 -17.77 28.69 10.28
N GLN A 233 -18.05 28.01 11.39
CA GLN A 233 -19.29 27.26 11.60
C GLN A 233 -20.35 28.13 12.29
N CYS A 234 -21.64 27.82 12.09
CA CYS A 234 -22.75 28.49 12.75
C CYS A 234 -22.58 28.53 14.27
N VAL A 235 -22.22 27.38 14.85
CA VAL A 235 -22.04 27.18 16.29
C VAL A 235 -20.90 28.03 16.86
N SER A 236 -19.77 28.12 16.14
CA SER A 236 -18.62 28.95 16.53
C SER A 236 -18.97 30.44 16.52
N TYR A 237 -19.66 30.89 15.48
CA TYR A 237 -20.12 32.28 15.40
C TYR A 237 -21.09 32.63 16.53
N THR A 238 -22.07 31.77 16.81
CA THR A 238 -23.03 32.01 17.89
C THR A 238 -22.37 31.93 19.27
N ALA A 239 -21.40 31.05 19.48
CA ALA A 239 -20.60 30.99 20.72
C ALA A 239 -19.82 32.29 20.95
N PHE A 240 -19.22 32.82 19.88
CA PHE A 240 -18.57 34.13 19.89
C PHE A 240 -19.54 35.25 20.27
N LYS A 241 -20.72 35.34 19.63
CA LYS A 241 -21.71 36.39 19.93
C LYS A 241 -22.21 36.31 21.37
N VAL A 242 -22.43 35.11 21.89
CA VAL A 242 -22.77 34.89 23.30
C VAL A 242 -21.66 35.42 24.21
N SER A 243 -20.41 35.01 23.98
CA SER A 243 -19.28 35.46 24.80
C SER A 243 -19.01 36.95 24.68
N GLN A 244 -19.17 37.53 23.50
CA GLN A 244 -19.02 38.96 23.25
C GLN A 244 -20.07 39.76 24.04
N THR A 245 -21.30 39.25 24.11
CA THR A 245 -22.43 39.95 24.72
C THR A 245 -22.49 39.76 26.23
N TYR A 246 -22.26 38.54 26.71
CA TYR A 246 -22.47 38.15 28.12
C TYR A 246 -21.18 37.85 28.87
N GLY A 247 -20.02 37.89 28.20
CA GLY A 247 -18.72 37.60 28.80
C GLY A 247 -18.47 36.12 29.12
N ASN A 248 -19.50 35.27 29.09
CA ASN A 248 -19.41 33.85 29.40
C ASN A 248 -20.19 33.01 28.38
N MET A 249 -19.51 32.02 27.79
CA MET A 249 -20.10 30.98 26.94
C MET A 249 -19.53 29.64 27.41
N PRO A 250 -20.39 28.66 27.79
CA PRO A 250 -19.93 27.34 28.17
C PRO A 250 -19.09 26.66 27.08
N TYR A 251 -18.11 25.85 27.49
CA TYR A 251 -17.34 25.04 26.57
C TYR A 251 -18.17 23.86 26.08
N TRP A 252 -18.67 23.92 24.84
CA TRP A 252 -19.50 22.87 24.22
C TRP A 252 -18.84 22.17 23.03
N GLY A 253 -17.52 22.33 22.88
CA GLY A 253 -16.72 21.57 21.92
C GLY A 253 -16.88 20.06 22.12
N GLY A 254 -17.15 19.34 21.03
CA GLY A 254 -17.32 17.88 21.05
C GLY A 254 -18.74 17.37 21.33
N VAL A 255 -19.68 18.23 21.72
CA VAL A 255 -21.11 17.88 21.95
C VAL A 255 -22.08 18.84 21.24
N GLY A 256 -21.59 19.52 20.20
CA GLY A 256 -22.04 20.85 19.82
C GLY A 256 -22.53 21.04 18.38
N ASN A 257 -23.16 20.05 17.75
CA ASN A 257 -24.00 20.36 16.59
C ASN A 257 -25.13 21.28 17.02
N ALA A 258 -25.58 22.21 16.16
CA ALA A 258 -26.59 23.19 16.55
C ALA A 258 -27.88 22.54 17.07
N ASN A 259 -28.29 21.40 16.49
CA ASN A 259 -29.46 20.65 16.95
C ASN A 259 -29.34 20.09 18.39
N GLN A 260 -28.14 19.97 18.95
CA GLN A 260 -27.87 19.50 20.31
C GLN A 260 -27.88 20.63 21.34
N TRP A 261 -27.67 21.89 20.92
CA TRP A 261 -27.54 23.03 21.82
C TRP A 261 -28.73 23.24 22.77
N PRO A 262 -30.00 23.03 22.37
CA PRO A 262 -31.12 23.13 23.30
C PRO A 262 -31.03 22.13 24.46
N GLY A 263 -30.54 20.92 24.21
CA GLY A 263 -30.30 19.91 25.24
C GLY A 263 -29.16 20.32 26.18
N ASN A 264 -28.04 20.78 25.60
CA ASN A 264 -26.88 21.25 26.35
C ASN A 264 -27.22 22.46 27.23
N ALA A 265 -28.00 23.40 26.71
CA ALA A 265 -28.46 24.57 27.44
C ALA A 265 -29.28 24.16 28.67
N ARG A 266 -30.26 23.28 28.50
CA ARG A 266 -31.07 22.76 29.62
C ARG A 266 -30.23 22.05 30.68
N ALA A 267 -29.28 21.22 30.25
CA ALA A 267 -28.36 20.53 31.16
C ALA A 267 -27.45 21.51 31.94
N ALA A 268 -27.09 22.64 31.32
CA ALA A 268 -26.31 23.70 31.94
C ALA A 268 -27.16 24.71 32.75
N GLY A 269 -28.47 24.48 32.90
CA GLY A 269 -29.38 25.39 33.60
C GLY A 269 -29.69 26.69 32.82
N ILE A 270 -29.34 26.75 31.54
CA ILE A 270 -29.61 27.89 30.65
C ILE A 270 -31.03 27.76 30.09
N LYS A 271 -31.80 28.85 30.19
CA LYS A 271 -33.21 28.85 29.79
C LYS A 271 -33.36 28.72 28.27
N THR A 272 -34.35 27.93 27.85
CA THR A 272 -34.78 27.82 26.45
C THR A 272 -36.25 28.22 26.32
N SER A 273 -36.63 28.84 25.20
CA SER A 273 -38.01 29.28 24.91
C SER A 273 -38.34 29.10 23.42
N SER A 274 -39.61 29.17 23.06
CA SER A 274 -40.08 29.31 21.68
C SER A 274 -40.29 30.78 21.26
N VAL A 275 -40.10 31.72 22.18
CA VAL A 275 -40.26 33.16 21.95
C VAL A 275 -38.91 33.76 21.54
N PRO A 276 -38.82 34.56 20.46
CA PRO A 276 -37.58 35.24 20.11
C PRO A 276 -37.28 36.39 21.08
N GLN A 277 -36.00 36.62 21.37
CA GLN A 277 -35.54 37.84 22.03
C GLN A 277 -34.17 38.26 21.45
N ALA A 278 -33.94 39.56 21.33
CA ALA A 278 -32.62 40.07 20.98
C ALA A 278 -31.56 39.57 21.98
N GLY A 279 -30.41 39.13 21.47
CA GLY A 279 -29.36 38.53 22.29
C GLY A 279 -29.53 37.03 22.57
N THR A 280 -30.52 36.38 21.96
CA THR A 280 -30.69 34.92 22.06
C THR A 280 -30.08 34.20 20.86
N VAL A 281 -29.81 32.92 21.03
CA VAL A 281 -29.41 32.04 19.93
C VAL A 281 -30.63 31.26 19.43
N GLY A 282 -31.02 31.50 18.19
CA GLY A 282 -32.05 30.71 17.50
C GLY A 282 -31.46 29.41 16.96
N ILE A 283 -32.14 28.29 17.20
CA ILE A 283 -31.73 26.95 16.81
C ILE A 283 -32.76 26.32 15.87
N VAL A 284 -32.28 25.82 14.73
CA VAL A 284 -32.96 24.83 13.92
C VAL A 284 -32.45 23.46 14.33
N SER A 285 -33.35 22.58 14.77
CA SER A 285 -33.04 21.22 15.20
C SER A 285 -33.17 20.19 14.07
N SER A 286 -33.77 20.54 12.94
CA SER A 286 -33.92 19.64 11.80
C SER A 286 -32.62 19.45 11.00
N GLY A 287 -32.55 18.31 10.30
CA GLY A 287 -31.36 17.86 9.60
C GLY A 287 -30.29 17.24 10.51
N THR A 288 -29.23 16.72 9.91
CA THR A 288 -28.13 16.01 10.57
C THR A 288 -27.41 16.89 11.62
N TYR A 289 -27.25 18.18 11.33
CA TYR A 289 -26.43 19.09 12.15
C TYR A 289 -27.23 20.25 12.78
N GLY A 290 -28.40 20.55 12.24
CA GLY A 290 -29.15 21.76 12.62
C GLY A 290 -28.50 23.05 12.10
N HIS A 291 -28.99 24.19 12.60
CA HIS A 291 -28.38 25.51 12.35
C HIS A 291 -28.53 26.40 13.57
N SER A 292 -27.52 27.21 13.86
CA SER A 292 -27.59 28.23 14.91
C SER A 292 -27.40 29.63 14.31
N ALA A 293 -28.17 30.58 14.81
CA ALA A 293 -28.05 31.98 14.43
C ALA A 293 -28.21 32.88 15.66
N TRP A 294 -27.58 34.04 15.61
CA TRP A 294 -27.75 35.05 16.65
C TRP A 294 -28.91 35.98 16.29
N VAL A 295 -29.80 36.24 17.25
CA VAL A 295 -30.90 37.21 17.09
C VAL A 295 -30.38 38.60 17.42
N GLU A 296 -30.16 39.41 16.39
CA GLU A 296 -29.69 40.80 16.54
C GLU A 296 -30.82 41.70 17.06
N SER A 297 -32.04 41.55 16.55
CA SER A 297 -33.20 42.32 17.01
C SER A 297 -34.53 41.64 16.71
N VAL A 298 -35.57 42.06 17.44
CA VAL A 298 -36.97 41.71 17.18
C VAL A 298 -37.68 42.99 16.71
N ASN A 299 -38.26 42.93 15.52
CA ASN A 299 -38.97 44.04 14.89
C ASN A 299 -40.36 44.25 15.52
N ALA A 300 -40.94 45.44 15.32
CA ALA A 300 -42.25 45.77 15.87
C ALA A 300 -43.40 44.89 15.34
N ASP A 301 -43.25 44.34 14.14
CA ASP A 301 -44.19 43.39 13.52
C ASP A 301 -43.99 41.94 13.99
N GLY A 302 -43.06 41.69 14.91
CA GLY A 302 -42.73 40.39 15.45
C GLY A 302 -41.75 39.57 14.61
N THR A 303 -41.30 40.06 13.45
CA THR A 303 -40.20 39.43 12.71
C THR A 303 -38.86 39.65 13.40
N ILE A 304 -37.84 38.90 13.02
CA ILE A 304 -36.49 38.99 13.60
C ILE A 304 -35.43 39.29 12.56
N ASN A 305 -34.39 39.98 13.00
CA ASN A 305 -33.15 40.15 12.24
C ASN A 305 -32.07 39.29 12.88
N ILE A 306 -31.38 38.50 12.07
CA ILE A 306 -30.37 37.55 12.53
C ILE A 306 -29.05 37.74 11.80
N SER A 307 -27.99 37.30 12.46
CA SER A 307 -26.66 37.12 11.90
C SER A 307 -26.21 35.69 12.10
N HIS A 308 -25.56 35.10 11.10
CA HIS A 308 -25.13 33.71 11.16
C HIS A 308 -23.97 33.41 10.22
N PHE A 309 -23.39 32.22 10.38
CA PHE A 309 -22.38 31.67 9.48
C PHE A 309 -22.84 30.32 8.93
N ASN A 310 -22.41 30.02 7.71
CA ASN A 310 -22.36 28.66 7.16
C ASN A 310 -23.71 27.91 7.03
N VAL A 311 -24.80 28.62 6.73
CA VAL A 311 -26.12 27.98 6.51
C VAL A 311 -26.13 26.98 5.34
N GLY A 312 -25.30 27.22 4.31
CA GLY A 312 -25.24 26.42 3.08
C GLY A 312 -23.93 25.64 2.89
N TRP A 313 -23.17 25.40 3.96
CA TRP A 313 -21.83 24.79 3.89
C TRP A 313 -20.76 25.60 3.15
N SER A 314 -20.99 26.89 2.85
CA SER A 314 -20.03 27.79 2.19
C SER A 314 -19.03 28.47 3.15
N GLY A 315 -19.24 28.35 4.46
CA GLY A 315 -18.44 29.02 5.49
C GLY A 315 -18.62 30.54 5.52
N GLU A 316 -19.65 31.07 4.87
CA GLU A 316 -19.86 32.51 4.72
C GLU A 316 -20.72 33.10 5.82
N TYR A 317 -20.50 34.38 6.09
CA TYR A 317 -21.35 35.21 6.92
C TYR A 317 -22.57 35.68 6.13
N ALA A 318 -23.71 35.76 6.80
CA ALA A 318 -24.89 36.42 6.25
C ALA A 318 -25.75 37.02 7.35
N GLU A 319 -26.52 38.03 6.97
CA GLU A 319 -27.56 38.64 7.79
C GLU A 319 -28.90 38.50 7.09
N TRP A 320 -29.89 38.01 7.82
CA TRP A 320 -31.25 37.87 7.32
C TRP A 320 -32.17 38.80 8.09
N TYR A 321 -32.89 39.63 7.36
CA TYR A 321 -33.78 40.66 7.90
C TYR A 321 -35.24 40.30 7.68
N ASN A 322 -36.12 40.68 8.61
CA ASN A 322 -37.55 40.41 8.57
C ASN A 322 -37.89 38.91 8.47
N LEU A 323 -37.07 38.06 9.09
CA LEU A 323 -37.29 36.62 9.12
C LEU A 323 -38.40 36.28 10.12
N SER A 324 -39.30 35.34 9.77
CA SER A 324 -40.27 34.84 10.74
C SER A 324 -39.56 34.11 11.90
N PRO A 325 -39.97 34.35 13.16
CA PRO A 325 -39.44 33.61 14.31
C PRO A 325 -39.65 32.09 14.19
N ALA A 326 -40.71 31.66 13.50
CA ALA A 326 -40.98 30.24 13.27
C ALA A 326 -39.90 29.51 12.45
N TYR A 327 -38.97 30.26 11.84
CA TYR A 327 -37.78 29.66 11.25
C TYR A 327 -36.94 28.89 12.29
N PHE A 328 -36.96 29.25 13.57
CA PHE A 328 -36.24 28.53 14.62
C PHE A 328 -37.19 27.69 15.48
N ASP A 329 -36.72 26.50 15.88
CA ASP A 329 -37.46 25.60 16.77
C ASP A 329 -37.32 26.01 18.24
N THR A 330 -36.20 26.63 18.60
CA THR A 330 -35.87 27.00 19.99
C THR A 330 -34.95 28.21 20.03
N TYR A 331 -35.16 29.07 21.01
CA TYR A 331 -34.29 30.18 21.38
C TYR A 331 -33.62 29.90 22.72
N ILE A 332 -32.31 30.07 22.79
CA ILE A 332 -31.49 29.87 24.00
C ILE A 332 -31.11 31.22 24.60
N TYR A 333 -31.36 31.39 25.90
CA TYR A 333 -31.23 32.64 26.63
C TYR A 333 -30.00 32.59 27.53
N PHE A 334 -28.89 33.13 27.04
CA PHE A 334 -27.63 33.18 27.79
C PHE A 334 -27.56 34.37 28.75
N GLY A 335 -28.38 35.41 28.54
CA GLY A 335 -28.58 36.50 29.49
C GLY A 335 -29.64 36.13 30.51
N GLY A 336 -29.20 35.74 31.71
CA GLY A 336 -30.02 35.44 32.88
C GLY A 336 -29.36 35.94 34.14
#